data_AF-A0A520ZLV5-F1
#
_entry.id   AF-A0A520ZLV5-F1
#
_cell.length_a   1.000
_cell.length_b   1.000
_cell.length_c   1.000
_cell.angle_alpha   90.00
_cell.angle_beta   90.00
_cell.angle_gamma   90.00
#
_symmetry.space_group_name_H-M   'P 1'
#
loop_
_entity.id
_entity.type
_entity.pdbx_description
1 polymer ?
#
loop_
_entity_poly.entity_id
_entity_poly.type
_entity_poly.pdbx_seq_one_letter_code
_entity_poly.pdbx_strand_id
1 'polypeptide(L)' 'HDHPQGAKVFNGKTHQVFGHQYITRVEDGRLNLVHTTSIEDTLYPDEVDYTSQPL' A
#
# COMPACT_ATOMS: atom_id res chain seq x y z
N HIS A 1 11.26 0.18 21.27
CA HIS A 1 11.45 -0.82 20.20
C HIS A 1 10.67 -0.29 19.02
N ASP A 2 11.36 0.11 17.96
CA ASP A 2 10.67 0.72 16.82
C ASP A 2 9.92 -0.35 16.04
N HIS A 3 8.73 -0.01 15.54
CA HIS A 3 7.91 -0.89 14.70
C HIS A 3 7.87 -0.33 13.28
N PRO A 4 9.01 -0.32 12.55
CA PRO A 4 9.09 0.29 11.24
C PRO A 4 8.12 -0.40 10.28
N GLN A 5 7.25 0.39 9.66
CA GLN A 5 6.17 -0.11 8.80
C GLN A 5 6.56 -0.16 7.31
N GLY A 6 7.82 0.13 6.96
CA GLY A 6 8.28 0.27 5.58
C GLY A 6 7.79 1.56 4.90
N ALA A 7 8.19 1.76 3.64
CA ALA A 7 7.80 2.92 2.85
C ALA A 7 6.27 2.93 2.58
N LYS A 8 5.67 4.13 2.67
CA LYS A 8 4.25 4.35 2.42
C LYS A 8 4.02 5.71 1.77
N VAL A 9 2.91 5.83 1.05
CA VAL A 9 2.39 7.09 0.51
C VAL A 9 1.00 7.34 1.09
N PHE A 10 0.77 8.52 1.65
CA PHE A 10 -0.53 8.93 2.17
C PHE A 10 -1.25 9.80 1.13
N ASN A 11 -2.51 9.49 0.87
CA ASN A 11 -3.43 10.31 0.10
C ASN A 11 -4.43 10.99 1.04
N GLY A 12 -4.26 12.29 1.23
CA GLY A 12 -5.10 13.08 2.14
C GLY A 12 -6.55 13.26 1.67
N LYS A 13 -6.81 13.16 0.35
CA LYS A 13 -8.16 13.33 -0.21
C LYS A 13 -9.08 12.19 0.22
N THR A 14 -8.64 10.95 0.02
CA THR A 14 -9.41 9.76 0.37
C THR A 14 -9.15 9.26 1.80
N HIS A 15 -8.19 9.86 2.51
CA HIS A 15 -7.70 9.40 3.81
C HIS A 15 -7.14 7.97 3.76
N GLN A 16 -6.40 7.64 2.70
CA GLN A 16 -5.86 6.29 2.45
C GLN A 16 -4.34 6.29 2.51
N VAL A 17 -3.77 5.15 2.91
CA VAL A 17 -2.33 4.90 2.93
C VAL A 17 -2.02 3.72 2.02
N PHE A 18 -1.08 3.91 1.12
CA PHE A 18 -0.62 2.92 0.15
C PHE A 18 0.79 2.44 0.48
N GLY A 19 1.10 1.21 0.09
CA GLY A 19 2.40 0.59 0.32
C GLY A 19 2.66 -0.56 -0.64
N HIS A 20 3.89 -1.06 -0.63
CA HIS A 20 4.30 -2.18 -1.48
C HIS A 20 3.46 -3.45 -1.22
N GLN A 21 3.14 -4.17 -2.30
CA GLN A 21 2.61 -5.52 -2.22
C GLN A 21 3.72 -6.53 -2.52
N TYR A 22 3.85 -7.54 -1.68
CA TYR A 22 4.84 -8.61 -1.81
C TYR A 22 4.13 -9.89 -2.27
N ILE A 23 4.28 -10.21 -3.55
CA ILE A 23 3.65 -11.40 -4.13
C ILE A 23 4.61 -12.57 -3.95
N THR A 24 4.18 -13.57 -3.21
CA THR A 24 4.97 -14.78 -2.92
C THR A 24 4.34 -16.02 -3.56
N ARG A 25 5.17 -16.96 -3.98
CA ARG A 25 4.75 -18.29 -4.48
C ARG A 25 5.25 -19.35 -3.51
N VAL A 26 4.38 -20.31 -3.16
CA VAL A 26 4.77 -21.46 -2.35
C VAL A 26 5.47 -22.48 -3.24
N GLU A 27 6.72 -22.83 -2.90
CA GLU A 27 7.49 -23.88 -3.55
C GLU A 27 8.21 -24.70 -2.47
N ASP A 28 8.09 -26.02 -2.53
CA ASP A 28 8.73 -26.96 -1.58
C ASP A 28 8.51 -26.62 -0.10
N GLY A 29 7.31 -26.13 0.24
CA GLY A 29 6.95 -25.74 1.60
C GLY A 29 7.50 -24.38 2.05
N ARG A 30 8.08 -23.57 1.15
CA ARG A 30 8.59 -22.22 1.43
C ARG A 30 7.87 -21.15 0.60
N LEU A 31 7.69 -19.96 1.18
CA LEU A 31 7.25 -18.76 0.44
C LEU A 31 8.44 -18.09 -0.24
N ASN A 32 8.36 -17.97 -1.56
CA ASN A 32 9.38 -17.35 -2.40
C ASN A 32 8.83 -16.02 -2.90
N LEU A 33 9.47 -14.90 -2.56
CA LEU A 33 9.10 -13.60 -3.12
C LEU A 33 9.38 -13.60 -4.62
N VAL A 34 8.33 -13.48 -5.43
CA VAL A 34 8.43 -13.50 -6.90
C VAL A 34 8.21 -12.13 -7.53
N HIS A 35 7.55 -11.21 -6.82
CA HIS A 35 7.34 -9.85 -7.29
C HIS A 35 7.12 -8.88 -6.13
N THR A 36 7.61 -7.65 -6.28
CA THR A 36 7.32 -6.51 -5.40
C THR A 36 6.77 -5.39 -6.26
N THR A 37 5.57 -4.90 -5.93
CA THR A 37 4.97 -3.78 -6.67
C THR A 37 5.65 -2.46 -6.30
N SER A 38 5.62 -1.48 -7.21
CA SER A 38 5.76 -0.09 -6.78
C SER A 38 4.54 0.31 -5.93
N ILE A 39 4.60 1.44 -5.23
CA ILE A 39 3.43 1.94 -4.47
C ILE A 39 2.40 2.50 -5.46
N GLU A 40 2.89 3.10 -6.54
CA GLU A 40 2.14 3.71 -7.63
C GLU A 40 1.22 2.70 -8.33
N ASP A 41 1.69 1.45 -8.51
CA ASP A 41 0.90 0.36 -9.10
C ASP A 41 -0.34 -0.02 -8.27
N THR A 42 -0.39 0.40 -6.99
CA THR A 42 -1.50 0.10 -6.06
C THR A 42 -2.52 1.23 -5.97
N LEU A 43 -2.25 2.36 -6.61
CA LEU A 43 -3.13 3.51 -6.60
C LEU A 43 -4.37 3.23 -7.46
N TYR A 44 -5.52 3.61 -6.92
CA TYR A 44 -6.79 3.68 -7.65
C TYR A 44 -7.33 5.10 -7.60
N PRO A 45 -8.22 5.49 -8.54
CA PRO A 45 -8.77 6.83 -8.57
C PRO A 45 -9.45 7.22 -7.26
N ASP A 46 -9.35 8.49 -6.89
CA ASP A 46 -10.03 9.05 -5.71
C ASP A 46 -11.55 8.95 -5.88
N GLU A 47 -12.21 8.13 -5.07
CA GLU A 47 -13.68 8.02 -5.09
C GLU A 47 -14.36 9.14 -4.29
N VAL A 48 -13.68 9.67 -3.27
CA VAL A 48 -14.19 10.69 -2.33
C VAL A 48 -13.06 11.63 -1.93
N ASP A 49 -13.36 12.93 -1.81
CA ASP A 49 -12.44 13.93 -1.26
C ASP A 49 -12.94 14.48 0.09
N TYR A 50 -12.44 13.90 1.18
CA TYR A 50 -12.70 14.34 2.55
C TYR A 50 -12.11 15.71 2.90
N THR A 51 -11.12 16.20 2.14
CA THR A 51 -10.56 17.54 2.41
C THR A 51 -11.53 18.66 2.06
N SER A 52 -12.59 18.34 1.31
CA SER A 52 -13.67 19.26 0.95
C SER A 52 -14.83 19.26 1.95
N GLN A 53 -14.85 18.33 2.93
CA GLN A 53 -15.95 18.20 3.88
C GLN A 53 -15.75 19.13 5.09
N PRO A 54 -16.85 19.68 5.66
CA PRO A 54 -16.75 20.44 6.90
C PRO A 54 -16.21 19.56 8.04
N LEU A 55 -15.40 20.17 8.90
CA LEU A 55 -14.74 19.55 10.06
C LEU A 55 -15.73 19.14 11.17
#